data_AF-A0A940CTQ4-F1
#
_entry.id   AF-A0A940CTQ4-F1
#
_cell.length_a   1.000
_cell.length_b   1.000
_cell.length_c   1.000
_cell.angle_alpha   90.00
_cell.angle_beta   90.00
_cell.angle_gamma   90.00
#
_symmetry.space_group_name_H-M   'P 1'
#
loop_
_entity.id
_entity.type
_entity.pdbx_description
1 polymer ?
#
loop_
_entity_poly.entity_id
_entity_poly.type
_entity_poly.pdbx_seq_one_letter_code
_entity_poly.pdbx_strand_id
1 'polypeptide(L)'
;MELCIIVESKRSQSLHKFLRREFKILKGKGFKVFLKEKPPGVFRCRMIESRLFGRRDRRAFKLAVANAMAIFVTTEWEQLLGAQLLKNASWIESQDWDVVRDKLTQERRFLLRCRKQIEKRAFKVLSESFLVNVEGFVRFRLQDITEKVGEEAANILDEHLLEQENRDFINVLKRFASQQQNDGLETAHVVIFPGNAFRIYDADYNILNSTVENAPGFIDDEIKYDDLLISHLVTLAPRKIIFHGEYGFSATLDTLKKVFGNAVSHCKGCSFCSMLIKA
;
A
#
# COMPACT_ATOMS: atom_id res chain seq x y z
N MET A 1 -26.36 -9.33 34.64
CA MET A 1 -25.90 -10.02 33.40
C MET A 1 -24.43 -10.45 33.52
N GLU A 2 -24.06 -11.63 33.00
CA GLU A 2 -22.67 -12.09 32.87
C GLU A 2 -22.41 -12.58 31.44
N LEU A 3 -21.22 -12.28 30.90
CA LEU A 3 -20.70 -12.77 29.63
C LEU A 3 -19.33 -13.42 29.88
N CYS A 4 -19.07 -14.56 29.25
CA CYS A 4 -17.81 -15.29 29.31
C CYS A 4 -17.13 -15.20 27.94
N ILE A 5 -15.97 -14.55 27.87
CA ILE A 5 -15.17 -14.44 26.66
C ILE A 5 -13.91 -15.27 26.83
N ILE A 6 -13.66 -16.18 25.89
CA ILE A 6 -12.54 -17.12 25.93
C ILE A 6 -11.62 -16.80 24.76
N VAL A 7 -10.32 -16.70 25.06
CA VAL A 7 -9.21 -16.61 24.09
C VAL A 7 -8.14 -17.61 24.47
N GLU A 8 -7.25 -17.93 23.54
CA GLU A 8 -6.01 -18.63 23.84
C GLU A 8 -5.20 -17.89 24.93
N SER A 9 -4.63 -18.63 25.88
CA SER A 9 -3.93 -18.07 27.05
C SER A 9 -2.81 -17.10 26.67
N LYS A 10 -2.07 -17.35 25.59
CA LYS A 10 -1.02 -16.45 25.08
C LYS A 10 -1.54 -15.08 24.63
N ARG A 11 -2.82 -14.95 24.28
CA ARG A 11 -3.45 -13.69 23.84
C ARG A 11 -4.24 -12.99 24.96
N SER A 12 -4.28 -13.57 26.15
CA SER A 12 -5.01 -13.05 27.31
C SER A 12 -4.74 -11.56 27.56
N GLN A 13 -3.45 -11.18 27.66
CA GLN A 13 -3.06 -9.83 28.07
C GLN A 13 -3.61 -8.75 27.13
N SER A 14 -3.62 -9.05 25.82
CA SER A 14 -4.12 -8.15 24.78
C SER A 14 -5.62 -7.92 24.93
N LEU A 15 -6.43 -8.99 24.99
CA LEU A 15 -7.88 -8.84 25.20
C LEU A 15 -8.21 -8.18 26.56
N HIS A 16 -7.47 -8.54 27.61
CA HIS A 16 -7.63 -7.94 28.95
C HIS A 16 -7.50 -6.41 28.88
N LYS A 17 -6.47 -5.90 28.20
CA LYS A 17 -6.23 -4.46 28.01
C LYS A 17 -7.44 -3.75 27.39
N PHE A 18 -8.02 -4.33 26.34
CA PHE A 18 -9.17 -3.75 25.64
C PHE A 18 -10.45 -3.81 26.48
N LEU A 19 -10.74 -4.94 27.12
CA LEU A 19 -11.88 -5.07 28.04
C LEU A 19 -11.77 -4.08 29.21
N ARG A 20 -10.58 -3.93 29.81
CA ARG A 20 -10.34 -2.96 30.88
C ARG A 20 -10.64 -1.53 30.45
N ARG A 21 -10.22 -1.15 29.24
CA ARG A 21 -10.48 0.19 28.69
C ARG A 21 -11.99 0.44 28.58
N GLU A 22 -12.73 -0.49 27.97
CA GLU A 22 -14.17 -0.36 27.79
C GLU A 22 -14.92 -0.35 29.14
N PHE A 23 -14.49 -1.17 30.11
CA PHE A 23 -15.07 -1.13 31.45
C PHE A 23 -14.77 0.14 32.22
N LYS A 24 -13.61 0.78 32.01
CA LYS A 24 -13.32 2.10 32.59
C LYS A 24 -14.31 3.15 32.07
N ILE A 25 -14.62 3.11 30.76
CA ILE A 25 -15.60 4.00 30.14
C ILE A 25 -17.00 3.77 30.71
N LEU A 26 -17.42 2.51 30.84
CA LEU A 26 -18.72 2.18 31.45
C LEU A 26 -18.82 2.62 32.91
N LYS A 27 -17.78 2.41 33.72
CA LYS A 27 -17.72 2.89 35.11
C LYS A 27 -17.87 4.41 35.19
N GLY A 28 -17.19 5.14 34.30
CA GLY A 28 -17.33 6.60 34.19
C GLY A 28 -18.75 7.06 33.84
N LYS A 29 -19.55 6.20 33.20
CA LYS A 29 -20.98 6.43 32.92
C LYS A 29 -21.91 5.93 34.03
N GLY A 30 -21.38 5.55 35.21
CA GLY A 30 -22.16 5.11 36.36
C GLY A 30 -22.51 3.61 36.38
N PHE A 31 -21.97 2.80 35.46
CA PHE A 31 -22.28 1.37 35.41
C PHE A 31 -21.52 0.58 36.47
N LYS A 32 -22.21 -0.35 37.14
CA LYS A 32 -21.60 -1.33 38.07
C LYS A 32 -21.12 -2.57 37.31
N VAL A 33 -19.89 -2.52 36.81
CA VAL A 33 -19.27 -3.57 35.98
C VAL A 33 -17.99 -4.15 36.60
N PHE A 34 -17.79 -5.44 36.38
CA PHE A 34 -16.68 -6.22 36.91
C PHE A 34 -16.08 -7.09 35.81
N LEU A 35 -14.75 -7.15 35.78
CA LEU A 35 -13.98 -8.02 34.91
C LEU A 35 -13.12 -8.92 35.77
N LYS A 36 -13.24 -10.23 35.59
CA LYS A 36 -12.39 -11.22 36.25
C LYS A 36 -11.85 -12.19 35.21
N GLU A 37 -10.57 -12.49 35.31
CA GLU A 37 -9.93 -13.51 34.49
C GLU A 37 -9.54 -14.70 35.36
N LYS A 38 -10.05 -15.89 35.05
CA LYS A 38 -9.69 -17.14 35.74
C LYS A 38 -10.24 -18.37 34.97
N PRO A 39 -9.40 -19.28 34.46
CA PRO A 39 -7.92 -19.21 34.30
C PRO A 39 -7.49 -18.18 33.24
N PRO A 40 -6.17 -17.98 32.98
CA PRO A 40 -5.71 -17.11 31.91
C PRO A 40 -6.38 -17.43 30.55
N GLY A 41 -6.91 -16.40 29.90
CA GLY A 41 -7.69 -16.51 28.66
C GLY A 41 -9.20 -16.64 28.85
N VAL A 42 -9.70 -16.83 30.08
CA VAL A 42 -11.14 -16.93 30.38
C VAL A 42 -11.62 -15.71 31.15
N PHE A 43 -12.31 -14.81 30.46
CA PHE A 43 -12.81 -13.54 30.98
C PHE A 43 -14.30 -13.59 31.33
N ARG A 44 -14.60 -13.43 32.62
CA ARG A 44 -15.96 -13.20 33.12
C ARG A 44 -16.23 -11.72 33.23
N CYS A 45 -17.05 -11.22 32.32
CA CYS A 45 -17.55 -9.86 32.26
C CYS A 45 -18.91 -9.81 32.94
N ARG A 46 -19.05 -9.07 34.05
CA ARG A 46 -20.32 -8.99 34.79
C ARG A 46 -20.80 -7.55 34.89
N MET A 47 -22.11 -7.37 34.77
CA MET A 47 -22.82 -6.11 35.02
C MET A 47 -23.97 -6.35 36.01
N ILE A 48 -24.05 -5.50 37.02
CA ILE A 48 -25.22 -5.39 37.90
C ILE A 48 -26.23 -4.46 37.23
N GLU A 49 -27.44 -4.96 37.02
CA GLU A 49 -28.49 -4.21 36.33
C GLU A 49 -29.13 -3.19 37.27
N SER A 50 -29.40 -1.99 36.76
CA SER A 50 -30.25 -1.04 37.44
C SER A 50 -31.72 -1.48 37.34
N ARG A 51 -32.52 -1.21 38.38
CA ARG A 51 -33.96 -1.53 38.36
C ARG A 51 -34.74 -0.73 37.30
N LEU A 52 -34.21 0.41 36.86
CA LEU A 52 -34.92 1.37 36.00
C LEU A 52 -34.51 1.31 34.52
N PHE A 53 -33.26 0.92 34.18
CA PHE A 53 -32.72 1.02 32.82
C PHE A 53 -32.19 -0.30 32.24
N GLY A 54 -32.60 -1.45 32.79
CA GLY A 54 -32.03 -2.77 32.48
C GLY A 54 -31.84 -3.10 30.98
N ARG A 55 -32.80 -2.74 30.09
CA ARG A 55 -32.64 -2.98 28.63
C ARG A 55 -31.54 -2.13 27.98
N ARG A 56 -31.51 -0.81 28.27
CA ARG A 56 -30.50 0.11 27.74
C ARG A 56 -29.12 -0.26 28.28
N ASP A 57 -29.05 -0.60 29.56
CA ASP A 57 -27.81 -0.97 30.23
C ASP A 57 -27.20 -2.25 29.64
N ARG A 58 -28.04 -3.28 29.40
CA ARG A 58 -27.62 -4.53 28.74
C ARG A 58 -27.07 -4.28 27.35
N ARG A 59 -27.70 -3.40 26.56
CA ARG A 59 -27.22 -3.05 25.22
C ARG A 59 -25.86 -2.35 25.28
N ALA A 60 -25.70 -1.34 26.13
CA ALA A 60 -24.43 -0.63 26.28
C ALA A 60 -23.30 -1.55 26.74
N PHE A 61 -23.58 -2.46 27.67
CA PHE A 61 -22.62 -3.44 28.15
C PHE A 61 -22.21 -4.46 27.08
N LYS A 62 -23.17 -5.04 26.35
CA LYS A 62 -22.86 -5.94 25.21
C LYS A 62 -22.05 -5.22 24.13
N LEU A 63 -22.39 -3.97 23.83
CA LEU A 63 -21.66 -3.16 22.85
C LEU A 63 -20.22 -2.88 23.27
N ALA A 64 -19.99 -2.58 24.55
CA ALA A 64 -18.64 -2.40 25.09
C ALA A 64 -17.78 -3.66 24.96
N VAL A 65 -18.34 -4.83 25.29
CA VAL A 65 -17.64 -6.12 25.14
C VAL A 65 -17.41 -6.45 23.65
N ALA A 66 -18.41 -6.22 22.79
CA ALA A 66 -18.29 -6.40 21.35
C ALA A 66 -17.20 -5.50 20.72
N ASN A 67 -17.14 -4.23 21.14
CA ASN A 67 -16.12 -3.29 20.70
C ASN A 67 -14.72 -3.71 21.17
N ALA A 68 -14.57 -4.15 22.42
CA ALA A 68 -13.30 -4.71 22.91
C ALA A 68 -12.84 -5.92 22.08
N MET A 69 -13.75 -6.85 21.77
CA MET A 69 -13.47 -7.99 20.89
C MET A 69 -13.07 -7.53 19.49
N ALA A 70 -13.76 -6.56 18.91
CA ALA A 70 -13.45 -6.06 17.58
C ALA A 70 -12.07 -5.38 17.54
N ILE A 71 -11.73 -4.55 18.53
CA ILE A 71 -10.39 -3.97 18.66
C ILE A 71 -9.33 -5.06 18.73
N PHE A 72 -9.54 -6.05 19.61
CA PHE A 72 -8.63 -7.17 19.79
C PHE A 72 -8.39 -7.92 18.48
N VAL A 73 -9.46 -8.32 17.78
CA VAL A 73 -9.34 -9.05 16.51
C VAL A 73 -8.60 -8.24 15.45
N THR A 74 -8.86 -6.93 15.34
CA THR A 74 -8.15 -6.08 14.36
C THR A 74 -6.73 -5.71 14.77
N THR A 75 -6.39 -5.78 16.06
CA THR A 75 -5.03 -5.53 16.54
C THR A 75 -4.16 -6.76 16.36
N GLU A 76 -4.71 -7.94 16.67
CA GLU A 76 -4.08 -9.26 16.51
C GLU A 76 -4.46 -9.90 15.17
N TRP A 77 -4.69 -9.07 14.14
CA TRP A 77 -5.28 -9.54 12.88
C TRP A 77 -4.38 -10.57 12.20
N GLU A 78 -3.06 -10.41 12.27
CA GLU A 78 -2.09 -11.34 11.70
C GLU A 78 -2.25 -12.74 12.30
N GLN A 79 -2.36 -12.82 13.63
CA GLN A 79 -2.43 -14.09 14.34
C GLN A 79 -3.83 -14.73 14.29
N LEU A 80 -4.88 -13.94 14.03
CA LEU A 80 -6.28 -14.41 14.04
C LEU A 80 -6.86 -14.59 12.63
N LEU A 81 -6.73 -13.58 11.78
CA LEU A 81 -7.19 -13.56 10.38
C LEU A 81 -6.07 -14.02 9.45
N GLY A 82 -4.86 -13.47 9.59
CA GLY A 82 -3.69 -13.80 8.77
C GLY A 82 -3.28 -15.27 8.85
N ALA A 83 -3.37 -15.88 10.04
CA ALA A 83 -3.12 -17.30 10.22
C ALA A 83 -4.07 -18.20 9.38
N GLN A 84 -5.26 -17.71 9.04
CA GLN A 84 -6.19 -18.41 8.15
C GLN A 84 -5.84 -18.19 6.67
N LEU A 85 -5.39 -16.99 6.32
CA LEU A 85 -4.93 -16.65 4.97
C LEU A 85 -3.70 -17.47 4.56
N LEU A 86 -2.72 -17.57 5.47
CA LEU A 86 -1.46 -18.25 5.22
C LEU A 86 -1.58 -19.78 5.20
N LYS A 87 -2.68 -20.33 5.72
CA LYS A 87 -2.89 -21.78 5.76
C LYS A 87 -2.99 -22.41 4.35
N ASN A 88 -3.35 -21.61 3.34
CA ASN A 88 -3.47 -22.00 1.94
C ASN A 88 -2.61 -21.10 1.01
N ALA A 89 -1.53 -20.51 1.53
CA ALA A 89 -0.78 -19.49 0.81
C ALA A 89 0.19 -20.05 -0.25
N SER A 90 -0.35 -20.55 -1.36
CA SER A 90 0.44 -20.76 -2.59
C SER A 90 0.70 -19.45 -3.36
N TRP A 91 0.10 -18.34 -2.91
CA TRP A 91 0.05 -17.07 -3.64
C TRP A 91 1.09 -16.03 -3.17
N ILE A 92 1.87 -16.32 -2.12
CA ILE A 92 2.84 -15.36 -1.58
C ILE A 92 4.10 -16.03 -1.05
N GLU A 93 5.26 -15.48 -1.39
CA GLU A 93 6.55 -15.88 -0.82
C GLU A 93 6.75 -15.29 0.58
N SER A 94 7.59 -15.93 1.40
CA SER A 94 7.79 -15.49 2.79
C SER A 94 8.37 -14.07 2.91
N GLN A 95 9.24 -13.68 1.97
CA GLN A 95 9.87 -12.36 1.96
C GLN A 95 8.87 -11.25 1.64
N ASP A 96 7.93 -11.49 0.73
CA ASP A 96 6.91 -10.51 0.35
C ASP A 96 5.86 -10.33 1.45
N TRP A 97 5.58 -11.40 2.21
CA TRP A 97 4.61 -11.35 3.30
C TRP A 97 4.98 -10.33 4.37
N ASP A 98 6.26 -10.17 4.70
CA ASP A 98 6.69 -9.18 5.70
C ASP A 98 6.33 -7.75 5.25
N VAL A 99 6.55 -7.44 3.97
CA VAL A 99 6.21 -6.15 3.38
C VAL A 99 4.69 -5.95 3.34
N VAL A 100 3.95 -6.96 2.89
CA VAL A 100 2.48 -6.92 2.81
C VAL A 100 1.87 -6.76 4.19
N ARG A 101 2.34 -7.52 5.18
CA ARG A 101 1.90 -7.42 6.58
C ARG A 101 2.10 -6.00 7.11
N ASP A 102 3.27 -5.41 6.87
CA ASP A 102 3.60 -4.09 7.39
C ASP A 102 2.76 -2.99 6.72
N LYS A 103 2.59 -3.04 5.39
CA LYS A 103 1.69 -2.14 4.65
C LYS A 103 0.24 -2.30 5.12
N LEU A 104 -0.29 -3.52 5.22
CA LEU A 104 -1.66 -3.78 5.65
C LEU A 104 -1.94 -3.34 7.10
N THR A 105 -0.95 -3.49 7.99
CA THR A 105 -1.05 -3.00 9.37
C THR A 105 -1.11 -1.46 9.43
N GLN A 106 -0.50 -0.79 8.46
CA GLN A 106 -0.56 0.67 8.31
C GLN A 106 -1.86 1.14 7.64
N GLU A 107 -2.59 0.26 6.96
CA GLU A 107 -3.90 0.54 6.33
C GLU A 107 -5.04 0.71 7.34
N ARG A 108 -4.95 1.80 8.11
CA ARG A 108 -5.89 2.13 9.19
C ARG A 108 -7.33 2.22 8.71
N ARG A 109 -7.57 2.78 7.51
CA ARG A 109 -8.93 2.94 6.97
C ARG A 109 -9.57 1.58 6.72
N PHE A 110 -8.84 0.65 6.12
CA PHE A 110 -9.29 -0.71 5.87
C PHE A 110 -9.60 -1.43 7.19
N LEU A 111 -8.65 -1.48 8.13
CA LEU A 111 -8.83 -2.14 9.42
C LEU A 111 -9.97 -1.54 10.25
N LEU A 112 -10.20 -0.23 10.17
CA LEU A 112 -11.35 0.43 10.81
C LEU A 112 -12.70 -0.02 10.20
N ARG A 113 -12.77 -0.24 8.88
CA ARG A 113 -13.98 -0.80 8.24
C ARG A 113 -14.24 -2.22 8.70
N CYS A 114 -13.19 -3.05 8.77
CA CYS A 114 -13.27 -4.42 9.30
C CYS A 114 -13.74 -4.41 10.77
N ARG A 115 -13.14 -3.56 11.61
CA ARG A 115 -13.51 -3.42 13.03
C ARG A 115 -15.00 -3.15 13.23
N LYS A 116 -15.60 -2.22 12.47
CA LYS A 116 -17.03 -1.92 12.56
C LYS A 116 -17.91 -3.13 12.22
N GLN A 117 -17.52 -3.90 11.20
CA GLN A 117 -18.23 -5.12 10.81
C GLN A 117 -18.11 -6.20 11.89
N ILE A 118 -16.91 -6.38 12.45
CA ILE A 118 -16.64 -7.33 13.54
C ILE A 118 -17.44 -6.98 14.79
N GLU A 119 -17.46 -5.69 15.19
CA GLU A 119 -18.23 -5.21 16.34
C GLU A 119 -19.72 -5.53 16.20
N LYS A 120 -20.31 -5.25 15.02
CA LYS A 120 -21.72 -5.55 14.74
C LYS A 120 -22.02 -7.04 14.90
N ARG A 121 -21.14 -7.91 14.41
CA ARG A 121 -21.28 -9.37 14.53
C ARG A 121 -21.07 -9.87 15.95
N ALA A 122 -20.06 -9.37 16.64
CA ALA A 122 -19.80 -9.69 18.04
C ALA A 122 -21.00 -9.29 18.90
N PHE A 123 -21.58 -8.10 18.70
CA PHE A 123 -22.78 -7.67 19.40
C PHE A 123 -23.98 -8.59 19.16
N LYS A 124 -24.17 -9.06 17.93
CA LYS A 124 -25.23 -10.04 17.59
C LYS A 124 -25.00 -11.36 18.34
N VAL A 125 -23.79 -11.91 18.29
CA VAL A 125 -23.45 -13.16 18.98
C VAL A 125 -23.63 -13.03 20.50
N LEU A 126 -23.17 -11.93 21.10
CA LEU A 126 -23.36 -11.64 22.53
C LEU A 126 -24.82 -11.37 22.92
N SER A 127 -25.69 -11.18 21.92
CA SER A 127 -27.13 -11.07 22.13
C SER A 127 -27.83 -12.42 22.22
N GLU A 128 -27.23 -13.44 21.62
CA GLU A 128 -27.76 -14.81 21.49
C GLU A 128 -27.07 -15.78 22.46
N SER A 129 -25.80 -15.53 22.81
CA SER A 129 -24.99 -16.38 23.69
C SER A 129 -24.32 -15.59 24.81
N PHE A 130 -24.22 -16.22 25.99
CA PHE A 130 -23.44 -15.70 27.11
C PHE A 130 -21.98 -16.16 27.11
N LEU A 131 -21.60 -17.10 26.23
CA LEU A 131 -20.23 -17.61 26.10
C LEU A 131 -19.76 -17.45 24.66
N VAL A 132 -18.57 -16.87 24.49
CA VAL A 132 -17.93 -16.73 23.17
C VAL A 132 -16.47 -17.13 23.26
N ASN A 133 -16.07 -18.11 22.45
CA ASN A 133 -14.68 -18.35 22.13
C ASN A 133 -14.30 -17.48 20.92
N VAL A 134 -13.31 -16.61 21.07
CA VAL A 134 -12.97 -15.60 20.06
C VAL A 134 -12.34 -16.25 18.82
N GLU A 135 -11.48 -17.25 18.98
CA GLU A 135 -10.89 -17.97 17.85
C GLU A 135 -11.97 -18.69 17.02
N GLY A 136 -12.94 -19.32 17.66
CA GLY A 136 -14.11 -19.91 17.01
C GLY A 136 -14.99 -18.86 16.35
N PHE A 137 -15.20 -17.71 17.00
CA PHE A 137 -15.92 -16.58 16.40
C PHE A 137 -15.21 -16.11 15.12
N VAL A 138 -13.90 -15.94 15.15
CA VAL A 138 -13.10 -15.57 13.97
C VAL A 138 -13.25 -16.63 12.88
N ARG A 139 -13.00 -17.91 13.20
CA ARG A 139 -13.03 -19.03 12.25
C ARG A 139 -14.37 -19.27 11.56
N PHE A 140 -15.48 -19.11 12.29
CA PHE A 140 -16.80 -19.52 11.79
C PHE A 140 -17.71 -18.35 11.45
N ARG A 141 -17.47 -17.15 12.00
CA ARG A 141 -18.36 -15.99 11.82
C ARG A 141 -17.69 -14.81 11.10
N LEU A 142 -16.39 -14.86 10.87
CA LEU A 142 -15.63 -13.79 10.20
C LEU A 142 -14.97 -14.22 8.88
N GLN A 143 -15.38 -15.33 8.27
CA GLN A 143 -14.76 -15.84 7.03
C GLN A 143 -14.71 -14.81 5.90
N ASP A 144 -15.82 -14.10 5.63
CA ASP A 144 -15.84 -13.04 4.61
C ASP A 144 -14.99 -11.82 4.98
N ILE A 145 -14.68 -11.62 6.27
CA ILE A 145 -13.74 -10.57 6.68
C ILE A 145 -12.31 -11.06 6.49
N THR A 146 -12.03 -12.34 6.80
CA THR A 146 -10.75 -12.97 6.46
C THR A 146 -10.50 -12.88 4.96
N GLU A 147 -11.47 -13.23 4.11
CA GLU A 147 -11.38 -13.11 2.65
C GLU A 147 -11.05 -11.67 2.20
N LYS A 148 -11.76 -10.66 2.73
CA LYS A 148 -11.46 -9.24 2.44
C LYS A 148 -10.04 -8.84 2.84
N VAL A 149 -9.54 -9.34 3.97
CA VAL A 149 -8.14 -9.10 4.38
C VAL A 149 -7.18 -9.77 3.41
N GLY A 150 -7.53 -10.94 2.87
CA GLY A 150 -6.77 -11.62 1.83
C GLY A 150 -6.76 -10.87 0.50
N GLU A 151 -7.91 -10.37 0.04
CA GLU A 151 -8.02 -9.54 -1.16
C GLU A 151 -7.18 -8.26 -1.02
N GLU A 152 -7.26 -7.58 0.12
CA GLU A 152 -6.45 -6.38 0.36
C GLU A 152 -4.95 -6.73 0.41
N ALA A 153 -4.58 -7.85 1.02
CA ALA A 153 -3.19 -8.32 1.04
C ALA A 153 -2.66 -8.64 -0.37
N ALA A 154 -3.50 -9.25 -1.22
CA ALA A 154 -3.16 -9.52 -2.62
C ALA A 154 -2.97 -8.22 -3.42
N ASN A 155 -3.87 -7.24 -3.26
CA ASN A 155 -3.71 -5.94 -3.91
C ASN A 155 -2.41 -5.24 -3.50
N ILE A 156 -2.07 -5.28 -2.21
CA ILE A 156 -0.82 -4.71 -1.68
C ILE A 156 0.40 -5.45 -2.25
N LEU A 157 0.31 -6.78 -2.42
CA LEU A 157 1.35 -7.59 -3.04
C LEU A 157 1.55 -7.17 -4.51
N ASP A 158 0.48 -7.10 -5.29
CA ASP A 158 0.54 -6.73 -6.70
C ASP A 158 1.15 -5.33 -6.88
N GLU A 159 0.74 -4.36 -6.06
CA GLU A 159 1.36 -3.02 -6.04
C GLU A 159 2.85 -3.09 -5.68
N HIS A 160 3.23 -3.90 -4.69
CA HIS A 160 4.62 -4.07 -4.29
C HIS A 160 5.50 -4.67 -5.40
N LEU A 161 4.99 -5.72 -6.06
CA LEU A 161 5.67 -6.38 -7.17
C LEU A 161 5.82 -5.42 -8.35
N LEU A 162 4.78 -4.66 -8.70
CA LEU A 162 4.86 -3.66 -9.76
C LEU A 162 5.88 -2.55 -9.45
N GLU A 163 5.92 -2.07 -8.19
CA GLU A 163 6.94 -1.13 -7.74
C GLU A 163 8.35 -1.72 -7.84
N GLN A 164 8.51 -3.01 -7.55
CA GLN A 164 9.78 -3.73 -7.65
C GLN A 164 10.23 -3.89 -9.10
N GLU A 165 9.35 -4.36 -9.99
CA GLU A 165 9.60 -4.48 -11.43
C GLU A 165 10.08 -3.15 -12.03
N ASN A 166 9.43 -2.03 -11.65
CA ASN A 166 9.85 -0.71 -12.09
C ASN A 166 11.27 -0.36 -11.58
N ARG A 167 11.58 -0.63 -10.30
CA ARG A 167 12.94 -0.40 -9.77
C ARG A 167 13.97 -1.25 -10.50
N ASP A 168 13.65 -2.50 -10.77
CA ASP A 168 14.54 -3.44 -11.45
C ASP A 168 14.78 -3.03 -12.90
N PHE A 169 13.73 -2.59 -13.60
CA PHE A 169 13.83 -2.00 -14.93
C PHE A 169 14.78 -0.78 -14.94
N ILE A 170 14.60 0.17 -14.03
CA ILE A 170 15.50 1.33 -13.91
C ILE A 170 16.94 0.90 -13.63
N ASN A 171 17.15 -0.11 -12.78
CA ASN A 171 18.48 -0.62 -12.46
C ASN A 171 19.17 -1.28 -13.66
N VAL A 172 18.41 -1.98 -14.51
CA VAL A 172 18.92 -2.51 -15.78
C VAL A 172 19.39 -1.38 -16.68
N LEU A 173 18.56 -0.34 -16.89
CA LEU A 173 18.94 0.82 -17.72
C LEU A 173 20.18 1.54 -17.18
N LYS A 174 20.29 1.73 -15.86
CA LYS A 174 21.47 2.32 -15.22
C LYS A 174 22.74 1.51 -15.51
N ARG A 175 22.66 0.19 -15.35
CA ARG A 175 23.80 -0.69 -15.58
C ARG A 175 24.24 -0.64 -17.04
N PHE A 176 23.29 -0.65 -17.98
CA PHE A 176 23.60 -0.54 -19.41
C PHE A 176 24.25 0.81 -19.74
N ALA A 177 23.65 1.92 -19.32
CA ALA A 177 24.21 3.26 -19.58
C ALA A 177 25.60 3.44 -18.96
N SER A 178 25.83 2.90 -17.75
CA SER A 178 27.14 2.97 -17.07
C SER A 178 28.22 2.20 -17.82
N GLN A 179 27.88 1.08 -18.47
CA GLN A 179 28.83 0.30 -19.27
C GLN A 179 29.27 1.05 -20.54
N GLN A 180 28.36 1.82 -21.15
CA GLN A 180 28.61 2.63 -22.36
C GLN A 180 29.33 3.96 -22.06
N GLN A 181 29.40 4.40 -20.80
CA GLN A 181 29.78 5.78 -20.45
C GLN A 181 31.24 6.16 -20.78
N ASN A 182 32.15 5.18 -20.92
CA ASN A 182 33.54 5.45 -21.26
C ASN A 182 33.70 5.99 -22.70
N ASP A 183 32.89 5.46 -23.62
CA ASP A 183 32.82 5.90 -25.03
C ASP A 183 31.56 6.74 -25.30
N GLY A 184 30.87 7.13 -24.23
CA GLY A 184 29.60 7.85 -24.27
C GLY A 184 29.77 9.32 -24.66
N LEU A 185 28.66 9.91 -25.09
CA LEU A 185 28.63 11.30 -25.57
C LEU A 185 28.90 12.30 -24.43
N GLU A 186 29.64 13.38 -24.69
CA GLU A 186 29.88 14.40 -23.65
C GLU A 186 28.60 15.16 -23.31
N THR A 187 27.83 15.59 -24.31
CA THR A 187 26.56 16.30 -24.11
C THR A 187 25.54 15.93 -25.19
N ALA A 188 24.33 15.57 -24.77
CA ALA A 188 23.15 15.42 -25.60
C ALA A 188 22.21 16.60 -25.41
N HIS A 189 21.91 17.34 -26.47
CA HIS A 189 20.82 18.31 -26.51
C HIS A 189 19.56 17.65 -27.07
N VAL A 190 18.50 17.58 -26.28
CA VAL A 190 17.21 17.00 -26.69
C VAL A 190 16.22 18.13 -26.95
N VAL A 191 15.71 18.20 -28.18
CA VAL A 191 14.67 19.16 -28.59
C VAL A 191 13.37 18.41 -28.79
N ILE A 192 12.31 18.84 -28.09
CA ILE A 192 10.98 18.23 -28.19
C ILE A 192 10.07 19.14 -29.01
N PHE A 193 9.36 18.55 -29.98
CA PHE A 193 8.42 19.20 -30.88
C PHE A 193 6.97 18.84 -30.52
N PRO A 194 5.97 19.61 -31.02
CA PRO A 194 4.56 19.23 -30.89
C PRO A 194 4.30 17.80 -31.38
N GLY A 195 3.41 17.09 -30.70
CA GLY A 195 3.13 15.68 -31.02
C GLY A 195 4.18 14.69 -30.51
N ASN A 196 5.02 15.09 -29.53
CA ASN A 196 6.02 14.24 -28.87
C ASN A 196 7.17 13.75 -29.77
N ALA A 197 7.32 14.33 -30.96
CA ALA A 197 8.51 14.12 -31.79
C ALA A 197 9.74 14.77 -31.13
N PHE A 198 10.93 14.21 -31.33
CA PHE A 198 12.15 14.74 -30.75
C PHE A 198 13.36 14.62 -31.69
N ARG A 199 14.35 15.51 -31.48
CA ARG A 199 15.69 15.43 -32.07
C ARG A 199 16.75 15.50 -31.00
N ILE A 200 17.83 14.76 -31.20
CA ILE A 200 19.00 14.70 -30.33
C ILE A 200 20.19 15.26 -31.09
N TYR A 201 20.92 16.16 -30.45
CA TYR A 201 22.14 16.77 -30.98
C TYR A 201 23.32 16.52 -30.06
N ASP A 202 24.53 16.46 -30.62
CA ASP A 202 25.78 16.45 -29.85
C ASP A 202 26.12 17.84 -29.29
N ALA A 203 27.28 17.96 -28.64
CA ALA A 203 27.77 19.22 -28.08
C ALA A 203 28.01 20.33 -29.13
N ASP A 204 28.23 19.96 -30.39
CA ASP A 204 28.46 20.88 -31.51
C ASP A 204 27.18 21.17 -32.30
N TYR A 205 26.02 20.71 -31.80
CA TYR A 205 24.71 20.82 -32.43
C TYR A 205 24.57 20.06 -33.76
N ASN A 206 25.34 18.99 -33.97
CA ASN A 206 25.10 18.04 -35.06
C ASN A 206 24.00 17.05 -34.67
N ILE A 207 23.13 16.70 -35.63
CA ILE A 207 22.03 15.76 -35.39
C ILE A 207 22.60 14.35 -35.22
N LEU A 208 22.23 13.70 -34.11
CA LEU A 208 22.63 12.33 -33.78
C LEU A 208 21.57 11.28 -34.13
N ASN A 209 20.29 11.65 -34.15
CA ASN A 209 19.20 10.75 -34.51
C ASN A 209 18.64 11.09 -35.91
N SER A 210 19.24 10.53 -36.95
CA SER A 210 18.82 10.78 -38.35
C SER A 210 17.46 10.14 -38.73
N THR A 211 16.83 9.35 -37.85
CA THR A 211 15.83 8.35 -38.26
C THR A 211 14.36 8.76 -38.09
N VAL A 212 14.02 9.87 -37.42
CA VAL A 212 12.61 10.21 -37.11
C VAL A 212 11.94 11.08 -38.19
N GLU A 213 12.68 11.55 -39.21
CA GLU A 213 12.09 12.39 -40.26
C GLU A 213 11.45 11.59 -41.42
N ASN A 214 11.77 10.29 -41.60
CA ASN A 214 11.47 9.59 -42.86
C ASN A 214 10.73 8.23 -42.74
N ALA A 215 10.00 7.97 -41.65
CA ALA A 215 9.16 6.77 -41.58
C ALA A 215 7.67 7.06 -41.34
N PRO A 216 6.98 7.80 -42.23
CA PRO A 216 5.52 7.81 -42.26
C PRO A 216 5.04 6.46 -42.82
N GLY A 217 5.08 5.40 -42.01
CA GLY A 217 4.61 4.07 -42.41
C GLY A 217 5.20 2.85 -41.68
N PHE A 218 6.18 3.02 -40.79
CA PHE A 218 6.76 1.92 -40.00
C PHE A 218 6.58 2.05 -38.49
N ILE A 219 5.98 3.14 -38.03
CA ILE A 219 5.60 3.27 -36.62
C ILE A 219 4.22 2.63 -36.54
N ASP A 220 4.22 1.32 -36.30
CA ASP A 220 3.07 0.64 -35.73
C ASP A 220 2.61 1.49 -34.53
N ASP A 221 1.29 1.67 -34.35
CA ASP A 221 0.69 2.48 -33.28
C ASP A 221 1.11 2.03 -31.85
N GLU A 222 1.97 1.01 -31.74
CA GLU A 222 2.46 0.38 -30.53
C GLU A 222 3.81 0.94 -30.00
N ILE A 223 4.67 1.58 -30.81
CA ILE A 223 5.95 2.12 -30.30
C ILE A 223 5.79 3.59 -29.89
N LYS A 224 5.77 3.83 -28.57
CA LYS A 224 5.69 5.18 -28.01
C LYS A 224 7.01 5.92 -28.21
N TYR A 225 6.95 7.16 -28.71
CA TYR A 225 8.10 8.07 -28.85
C TYR A 225 8.94 8.20 -27.56
N ASP A 226 8.32 8.00 -26.41
CA ASP A 226 8.95 7.89 -25.09
C ASP A 226 10.04 6.84 -25.00
N ASP A 227 9.73 5.63 -25.42
CA ASP A 227 10.62 4.48 -25.30
C ASP A 227 11.80 4.62 -26.27
N LEU A 228 11.56 5.23 -27.44
CA LEU A 228 12.61 5.57 -28.39
C LEU A 228 13.59 6.59 -27.82
N LEU A 229 13.10 7.64 -27.16
CA LEU A 229 13.97 8.65 -26.54
C LEU A 229 14.82 8.02 -25.43
N ILE A 230 14.21 7.21 -24.56
CA ILE A 230 14.94 6.49 -23.51
C ILE A 230 16.00 5.59 -24.13
N SER A 231 15.64 4.79 -25.14
CA SER A 231 16.55 3.87 -25.82
C SER A 231 17.76 4.59 -26.45
N HIS A 232 17.53 5.69 -27.17
CA HIS A 232 18.61 6.49 -27.75
C HIS A 232 19.54 7.04 -26.67
N LEU A 233 19.00 7.65 -25.61
CA LEU A 233 19.82 8.25 -24.55
C LEU A 233 20.60 7.18 -23.76
N VAL A 234 19.98 6.04 -23.47
CA VAL A 234 20.64 4.91 -22.79
C VAL A 234 21.77 4.32 -23.66
N THR A 235 21.58 4.28 -24.98
CA THR A 235 22.60 3.82 -25.94
C THR A 235 23.76 4.82 -26.08
N LEU A 236 23.44 6.11 -26.20
CA LEU A 236 24.45 7.18 -26.32
C LEU A 236 25.19 7.45 -25.00
N ALA A 237 24.60 7.05 -23.87
CA ALA A 237 25.10 7.22 -22.50
C ALA A 237 25.73 8.60 -22.23
N PRO A 238 25.01 9.71 -22.54
CA PRO A 238 25.59 11.03 -22.45
C PRO A 238 25.94 11.42 -21.01
N ARG A 239 27.06 12.12 -20.81
CA ARG A 239 27.44 12.66 -19.50
C ARG A 239 26.56 13.82 -19.06
N LYS A 240 25.99 14.55 -20.03
CA LYS A 240 25.06 15.65 -19.79
C LYS A 240 23.90 15.60 -20.77
N ILE A 241 22.68 15.77 -20.28
CA ILE A 241 21.46 15.82 -21.08
C ILE A 241 20.80 17.18 -20.84
N ILE A 242 20.56 17.93 -21.92
CA ILE A 242 19.94 19.26 -21.86
C ILE A 242 18.67 19.23 -22.69
N PHE A 243 17.53 19.33 -22.02
CA PHE A 243 16.21 19.42 -22.64
C PHE A 243 15.89 20.86 -23.03
N HIS A 244 15.51 21.07 -24.29
CA HIS A 244 15.08 22.35 -24.86
C HIS A 244 13.58 22.32 -25.19
N GLY A 245 12.87 23.39 -24.83
CA GLY A 245 11.43 23.54 -25.05
C GLY A 245 10.60 23.39 -23.76
N GLU A 246 9.35 23.83 -23.82
CA GLU A 246 8.38 23.77 -22.70
C GLU A 246 7.49 22.51 -22.73
N TYR A 247 7.53 21.74 -23.82
CA TYR A 247 6.58 20.66 -24.07
C TYR A 247 7.18 19.26 -23.85
N GLY A 248 6.36 18.38 -23.27
CA GLY A 248 6.42 16.94 -23.48
C GLY A 248 7.21 16.13 -22.45
N PHE A 249 6.56 15.07 -21.96
CA PHE A 249 7.12 13.93 -21.23
C PHE A 249 7.47 14.08 -19.74
N SER A 250 6.49 14.42 -18.89
CA SER A 250 6.72 14.34 -17.43
C SER A 250 7.18 12.95 -16.97
N ALA A 251 6.52 11.88 -17.43
CA ALA A 251 6.87 10.51 -17.05
C ALA A 251 8.25 10.07 -17.58
N THR A 252 8.58 10.37 -18.84
CA THR A 252 9.86 10.00 -19.47
C THR A 252 11.01 10.78 -18.90
N LEU A 253 10.81 12.08 -18.61
CA LEU A 253 11.78 12.89 -17.88
C LEU A 253 12.02 12.33 -16.47
N ASP A 254 10.99 11.87 -15.78
CA ASP A 254 11.14 11.24 -14.46
C ASP A 254 11.93 9.93 -14.57
N THR A 255 11.66 9.10 -15.59
CA THR A 255 12.46 7.90 -15.88
C THR A 255 13.91 8.24 -16.20
N LEU A 256 14.17 9.22 -17.07
CA LEU A 256 15.52 9.65 -17.43
C LEU A 256 16.27 10.25 -16.24
N LYS A 257 15.60 11.02 -15.37
CA LYS A 257 16.17 11.49 -14.10
C LYS A 257 16.48 10.34 -13.17
N LYS A 258 15.63 9.31 -13.09
CA LYS A 258 15.91 8.11 -12.30
C LYS A 258 17.14 7.38 -12.83
N VAL A 259 17.32 7.28 -14.15
CA VAL A 259 18.45 6.59 -14.80
C VAL A 259 19.75 7.40 -14.73
N PHE A 260 19.74 8.64 -15.21
CA PHE A 260 20.93 9.50 -15.39
C PHE A 260 21.19 10.48 -14.23
N GLY A 261 20.28 10.57 -13.27
CA GLY A 261 20.43 11.42 -12.09
C GLY A 261 20.61 12.90 -12.44
N ASN A 262 21.69 13.50 -11.93
CA ASN A 262 21.98 14.93 -12.06
C ASN A 262 22.49 15.33 -13.45
N ALA A 263 22.72 14.39 -14.36
CA ALA A 263 23.10 14.70 -15.73
C ALA A 263 21.95 15.35 -16.53
N VAL A 264 20.69 15.19 -16.08
CA VAL A 264 19.50 15.75 -16.75
C VAL A 264 19.24 17.18 -16.29
N SER A 265 19.16 18.11 -17.24
CA SER A 265 18.85 19.52 -16.98
C SER A 265 17.91 20.11 -18.03
N HIS A 266 17.17 21.15 -17.65
CA HIS A 266 16.35 21.94 -18.58
C HIS A 266 17.08 23.23 -18.97
N CYS A 267 17.02 23.55 -20.25
CA CYS A 267 17.49 24.82 -20.79
C CYS A 267 16.60 25.97 -20.29
N LYS A 268 17.20 27.06 -19.83
CA LYS A 268 16.50 28.28 -19.37
C LYS A 268 16.30 29.32 -20.48
N GLY A 269 16.42 28.90 -21.74
CA GLY A 269 16.46 29.78 -22.91
C GLY A 269 17.90 30.11 -23.31
N CYS A 270 18.37 29.50 -24.40
CA CYS A 270 19.67 29.78 -25.02
C CYS A 270 19.50 30.25 -26.46
N SER A 271 20.60 30.68 -27.09
CA SER A 271 20.61 31.10 -28.50
C SER A 271 20.05 30.02 -29.44
N PHE A 272 20.29 28.74 -29.16
CA PHE A 272 19.75 27.63 -29.92
C PHE A 272 18.21 27.55 -29.83
N CYS A 273 17.64 27.72 -28.63
CA CYS A 273 16.18 27.82 -28.48
C CYS A 273 15.60 28.99 -29.28
N SER A 274 16.30 30.14 -29.32
CA SER A 274 15.85 31.30 -30.09
C SER A 274 15.89 31.08 -31.59
N MET A 275 16.78 30.22 -32.09
CA MET A 275 16.83 29.83 -33.51
C MET A 275 15.70 28.86 -33.87
N LEU A 276 15.38 27.91 -32.98
CA LEU A 276 14.32 26.92 -33.19
C LEU A 276 12.91 27.54 -33.26
N ILE A 277 12.67 28.68 -32.60
CA ILE A 277 11.37 29.39 -32.63
C ILE A 277 11.16 30.14 -33.96
N LYS A 278 12.23 30.40 -34.73
CA LYS A 278 12.19 31.17 -35.98
C LYS A 278 12.15 30.31 -37.25
N ALA A 279 12.22 28.99 -37.11
CA ALA A 279 12.15 28.02 -38.20
C ALA A 279 10.74 27.42 -38.28
#